data_AF-A0A150JV86-F1
#
_entry.id   AF-A0A150JV86-F1
#
_cell.length_a   1.000
_cell.length_b   1.000
_cell.length_c   1.000
_cell.angle_alpha   90.00
_cell.angle_beta   90.00
_cell.angle_gamma   90.00
#
_symmetry.space_group_name_H-M   'P 1'
#
loop_
_entity.id
_entity.type
_entity.pdbx_description
1 polymer ?
#
loop_
_entity_poly.entity_id
_entity_poly.type
_entity_poly.pdbx_seq_one_letter_code
_entity_poly.pdbx_strand_id
1 'polypeptide(L)'
;MEYPIFKPCREKLDTYENDVLFAKITPCMENGKSAIAKNLKNGFGFGSTEFHVLRTNEYINERYLHYLVRSKKFRLEAKGEMTGAVGQQRVPKEFLVNYPFPLPPKEEQNAIVDILDEIFTRDDIAYRIIETKYELETLKQSILSKAFRGELGTNDPTEESAIELLKEVLQEQVK
;
A
#
# COMPACT_ATOMS: atom_id res chain seq x y z
N MET A 1 11.08 29.51 18.25
CA MET A 1 9.88 29.10 19.00
C MET A 1 9.76 27.60 18.81
N GLU A 2 10.40 26.83 19.69
CA GLU A 2 10.40 25.36 19.61
C GLU A 2 9.02 24.85 20.02
N TYR A 3 8.27 24.30 19.07
CA TYR A 3 7.09 23.52 19.36
C TYR A 3 7.56 22.08 19.57
N PRO A 4 7.53 21.52 20.80
CA PRO A 4 7.86 20.11 20.97
C PRO A 4 6.69 19.29 20.43
N ILE A 5 6.81 18.83 19.19
CA ILE A 5 5.78 18.06 18.44
C ILE A 5 5.57 16.66 19.06
N PHE A 6 6.38 16.24 20.03
CA PHE A 6 6.49 14.84 20.41
C PHE A 6 6.40 14.55 21.92
N LYS A 7 5.29 13.94 22.38
CA LYS A 7 5.19 13.34 23.72
C LYS A 7 5.58 11.85 23.67
N PRO A 8 6.63 11.39 24.37
CA PRO A 8 6.88 9.95 24.53
C PRO A 8 5.81 9.28 25.40
N CYS A 9 5.35 8.09 25.01
CA CYS A 9 4.45 7.24 25.80
C CYS A 9 5.23 6.16 26.60
N ARG A 10 4.73 5.76 27.78
CA ARG A 10 5.35 4.79 28.71
C ARG A 10 4.75 3.38 28.52
N GLU A 11 5.63 2.38 28.40
CA GLU A 11 5.43 0.91 28.53
C GLU A 11 4.42 0.21 27.59
N LYS A 12 3.35 0.87 27.14
CA LYS A 12 2.50 0.46 26.02
C LYS A 12 2.41 1.64 25.06
N LEU A 13 2.47 1.38 23.76
CA LEU A 13 2.40 2.46 22.77
C LEU A 13 0.93 2.79 22.50
N ASP A 14 0.42 3.74 23.27
CA ASP A 14 -0.92 4.29 23.13
C ASP A 14 -1.07 5.01 21.79
N THR A 15 -2.02 4.53 20.98
CA THR A 15 -2.36 5.09 19.67
C THR A 15 -3.80 5.61 19.72
N TYR A 16 -4.02 6.82 19.24
CA TYR A 16 -5.34 7.42 19.13
C TYR A 16 -5.76 7.56 17.67
N GLU A 17 -7.04 7.82 17.46
CA GLU A 17 -7.59 8.11 16.13
C GLU A 17 -6.77 9.22 15.45
N ASN A 18 -6.42 9.01 14.18
CA ASN A 18 -5.60 9.88 13.33
C ASN A 18 -4.10 9.96 13.67
N ASP A 19 -3.60 9.21 14.67
CA ASP A 19 -2.15 9.11 14.87
C ASP A 19 -1.48 8.44 13.65
N VAL A 20 -0.29 8.93 13.29
CA VAL A 20 0.51 8.34 12.22
C VAL A 20 1.49 7.34 12.82
N LEU A 21 1.43 6.10 12.38
CA LEU A 21 2.31 5.01 12.77
C LEU A 21 3.44 4.89 11.76
N PHE A 22 4.68 4.94 12.22
CA PHE A 22 5.88 4.77 11.38
C PHE A 22 6.74 3.64 11.94
N ALA A 23 7.03 2.61 11.12
CA ALA A 23 7.86 1.48 11.57
C ALA A 23 9.28 1.96 11.91
N LYS A 24 9.78 1.60 13.09
CA LYS A 24 11.11 2.06 13.55
C LYS A 24 12.24 1.12 13.15
N ILE A 25 11.95 -0.15 12.89
CA ILE A 25 12.93 -1.24 12.78
C ILE A 25 13.14 -1.73 11.33
N THR A 26 14.35 -2.19 11.02
CA THR A 26 14.69 -2.93 9.80
C THR A 26 13.93 -4.26 9.69
N PRO A 27 13.48 -4.69 8.48
CA PRO A 27 13.47 -3.96 7.22
C PRO A 27 12.19 -3.11 7.03
N CYS A 28 11.27 -3.14 8.01
CA CYS A 28 9.97 -2.49 7.91
C CYS A 28 10.07 -0.98 7.65
N MET A 29 10.97 -0.29 8.36
CA MET A 29 11.25 1.13 8.15
C MET A 29 11.77 1.40 6.74
N GLU A 30 12.74 0.59 6.28
CA GLU A 30 13.35 0.73 4.97
C GLU A 30 12.33 0.55 3.85
N ASN A 31 11.37 -0.35 4.04
CA ASN A 31 10.25 -0.58 3.12
C ASN A 31 9.13 0.47 3.23
N GLY A 32 9.30 1.49 4.10
CA GLY A 32 8.34 2.58 4.28
C GLY A 32 7.02 2.16 4.94
N LYS A 33 7.03 1.08 5.73
CA LYS A 33 5.82 0.63 6.44
C LYS A 33 5.36 1.71 7.40
N SER A 34 4.17 2.21 7.14
CA SER A 34 3.52 3.29 7.85
C SER A 34 2.01 3.17 7.67
N ALA A 35 1.25 3.74 8.60
CA ALA A 35 -0.20 3.75 8.55
C ALA A 35 -0.74 4.98 9.28
N ILE A 36 -1.97 5.37 8.95
CA ILE A 36 -2.75 6.30 9.79
C ILE A 36 -3.73 5.45 10.56
N ALA A 37 -3.78 5.62 11.88
CA ALA A 37 -4.76 4.94 12.71
C ALA A 37 -6.16 5.50 12.36
N LYS A 38 -6.95 4.69 11.66
CA LYS A 38 -8.31 5.04 11.24
C LYS A 38 -9.31 4.01 11.77
N ASN A 39 -10.48 4.46 12.17
CA ASN A 39 -11.61 3.63 12.61
C ASN A 39 -11.29 2.79 13.86
N LEU A 40 -10.61 3.38 14.84
CA LEU A 40 -10.31 2.69 16.09
C LEU A 40 -11.58 2.54 16.94
N LYS A 41 -11.77 1.36 17.54
CA LYS A 41 -12.87 1.15 18.50
C LYS A 41 -12.67 2.08 19.70
N ASN A 42 -13.63 2.97 19.94
CA ASN A 42 -13.55 4.03 20.95
C ASN A 42 -12.42 5.07 20.73
N GLY A 43 -11.88 5.17 19.51
CA GLY A 43 -10.84 6.17 19.16
C GLY A 43 -9.47 5.92 19.79
N PHE A 44 -9.21 4.73 20.32
CA PHE A 44 -8.00 4.38 21.04
C PHE A 44 -7.57 2.93 20.82
N GLY A 45 -6.26 2.68 20.83
CA GLY A 45 -5.68 1.36 20.67
C GLY A 45 -4.27 1.27 21.25
N PHE A 46 -3.76 0.03 21.33
CA PHE A 46 -2.38 -0.24 21.75
C PHE A 46 -1.61 -0.89 20.61
N GLY A 47 -0.42 -0.37 20.34
CA GLY A 47 0.46 -0.87 19.28
C GLY A 47 1.72 -1.56 19.79
N SER A 48 2.43 -2.21 18.86
CA SER A 48 3.80 -2.67 19.10
C SER A 48 4.70 -1.48 19.38
N THR A 49 5.69 -1.68 20.28
CA THR A 49 6.74 -0.70 20.51
C THR A 49 7.63 -0.49 19.29
N GLU A 50 7.56 -1.36 18.28
CA GLU A 50 8.31 -1.27 17.01
C GLU A 50 7.75 -0.23 16.02
N PHE A 51 6.78 0.57 16.45
CA PHE A 51 6.34 1.78 15.76
C PHE A 51 6.72 3.02 16.56
N HIS A 52 7.00 4.10 15.84
CA HIS A 52 6.87 5.45 16.36
C HIS A 52 5.44 5.91 16.13
N VAL A 53 4.76 6.35 17.19
CA VAL A 53 3.48 7.06 17.11
C VAL A 53 3.75 8.54 16.97
N LEU A 54 3.38 9.11 15.82
CA LEU A 54 3.51 10.52 15.51
C LEU A 54 2.13 11.15 15.62
N ARG A 55 1.92 11.94 16.68
CA ARG A 55 0.67 12.64 16.92
C ARG A 55 0.71 14.04 16.34
N THR A 56 -0.25 14.37 15.49
CA THR A 56 -0.42 15.71 14.95
C THR A 56 -1.12 16.64 15.93
N ASN A 57 -1.00 17.95 15.67
CA ASN A 57 -1.75 19.01 16.34
C ASN A 57 -2.59 19.76 15.30
N GLU A 58 -3.21 20.87 15.71
CA GLU A 58 -4.05 21.69 14.84
C GLU A 58 -3.31 22.25 13.60
N TYR A 59 -1.97 22.37 13.63
CA TYR A 59 -1.17 22.94 12.54
C TYR A 59 -0.76 21.92 11.48
N ILE A 60 -0.80 20.62 11.78
CA ILE A 60 -0.28 19.57 10.91
C ILE A 60 -1.44 18.67 10.45
N ASN A 61 -1.56 18.43 9.15
CA ASN A 61 -2.46 17.43 8.60
C ASN A 61 -1.84 16.03 8.75
N GLU A 62 -2.60 15.04 9.25
CA GLU A 62 -2.08 13.69 9.49
C GLU A 62 -1.68 12.94 8.22
N ARG A 63 -2.40 13.18 7.11
CA ARG A 63 -2.07 12.61 5.79
C ARG A 63 -0.81 13.25 5.23
N TYR A 64 -0.62 14.55 5.44
CA TYR A 64 0.62 15.24 5.06
C TYR A 64 1.82 14.64 5.78
N LEU A 65 1.73 14.46 7.11
CA LEU A 65 2.77 13.80 7.90
C LEU A 65 3.01 12.35 7.46
N HIS A 66 1.93 11.62 7.14
CA HIS A 66 2.04 10.26 6.61
C HIS A 66 2.80 10.22 5.27
N TYR A 67 2.56 11.15 4.35
CA TYR A 67 3.31 11.25 3.10
C TYR A 67 4.77 11.66 3.32
N LEU A 68 5.04 12.56 4.26
CA LEU A 68 6.39 12.98 4.62
C LEU A 68 7.25 11.78 5.05
N VAL A 69 6.77 10.96 5.98
CA VAL A 69 7.54 9.82 6.52
C VAL A 69 7.71 8.67 5.52
N ARG A 70 6.87 8.64 4.48
CA ARG A 70 7.00 7.69 3.36
C ARG A 70 7.96 8.16 2.28
N SER A 71 8.22 9.47 2.23
CA SER A 71 9.07 10.07 1.21
C SER A 71 10.46 9.43 1.18
N LYS A 72 11.02 9.28 -0.02
CA LYS A 72 12.34 8.67 -0.20
C LYS A 72 13.42 9.44 0.56
N LYS A 73 13.34 10.78 0.56
CA LYS A 73 14.28 11.65 1.26
C LYS A 73 14.29 11.34 2.77
N PHE A 74 13.13 11.40 3.41
CA PHE A 74 13.00 11.10 4.83
C PHE A 74 13.53 9.70 5.17
N ARG A 75 13.15 8.67 4.38
CA ARG A 75 13.58 7.29 4.65
C ARG A 75 15.09 7.08 4.48
N LEU A 76 15.73 7.77 3.55
CA LEU A 76 17.18 7.70 3.37
C LEU A 76 17.92 8.37 4.55
N GLU A 77 17.45 9.52 5.00
CA GLU A 77 18.00 10.22 6.16
C GLU A 77 17.77 9.40 7.44
N ALA A 78 16.57 8.87 7.65
CA ALA A 78 16.24 7.97 8.75
C ALA A 78 17.12 6.71 8.76
N LYS A 79 17.41 6.14 7.59
CA LYS A 79 18.29 4.98 7.45
C LYS A 79 19.73 5.28 7.91
N GLY A 80 20.24 6.47 7.58
CA GLY A 80 21.57 6.91 7.99
C GLY A 80 21.74 7.02 9.51
N GLU A 81 20.66 7.31 10.21
CA GLU A 81 20.63 7.50 11.67
C GLU A 81 20.26 6.22 12.45
N MET A 82 20.04 5.09 11.78
CA MET A 82 19.65 3.86 12.48
C MET A 82 20.79 3.31 13.34
N THR A 83 20.44 2.90 14.56
CA THR A 83 21.39 2.32 15.52
C THR A 83 20.98 0.89 15.91
N GLY A 84 21.93 0.09 16.38
CA GLY A 84 21.70 -1.30 16.81
C GLY A 84 22.45 -2.34 15.96
N ALA A 85 22.24 -3.62 16.28
CA ALA A 85 22.89 -4.73 15.59
C ALA A 85 22.34 -4.91 14.16
N VAL A 86 23.16 -5.50 13.28
CA VAL A 86 22.80 -5.82 11.89
C VAL A 86 21.49 -6.61 11.86
N GLY A 87 20.51 -6.16 11.06
CA GLY A 87 19.18 -6.79 10.96
C GLY A 87 18.20 -6.46 12.10
N GLN A 88 18.62 -5.70 13.12
CA GLN A 88 17.80 -5.24 14.24
C GLN A 88 18.03 -3.76 14.54
N GLN A 89 18.35 -2.98 13.50
CA GLN A 89 18.58 -1.56 13.64
C GLN A 89 17.26 -0.80 13.79
N ARG A 90 17.28 0.31 14.53
CA ARG A 90 16.12 1.14 14.82
C ARG A 90 16.42 2.61 14.57
N VAL A 91 15.45 3.33 14.03
CA VAL A 91 15.49 4.79 13.95
C VAL A 91 15.33 5.34 15.37
N PRO A 92 16.32 6.10 15.89
CA PRO A 92 16.24 6.71 17.21
C PRO A 92 15.11 7.75 17.24
N LYS A 93 14.51 7.95 18.41
CA LYS A 93 13.45 8.93 18.56
C LYS A 93 13.98 10.35 18.32
N GLU A 94 15.24 10.59 18.70
CA GLU A 94 15.95 11.87 18.60
C GLU A 94 16.02 12.35 17.15
N PHE A 95 16.17 11.44 16.18
CA PHE A 95 16.10 11.77 14.76
C PHE A 95 14.76 12.41 14.40
N LEU A 96 13.63 11.82 14.83
CA LEU A 96 12.30 12.30 14.52
C LEU A 96 12.01 13.67 15.15
N VAL A 97 12.45 13.87 16.39
CA VAL A 97 12.23 15.12 17.13
C VAL A 97 12.99 16.28 16.47
N ASN A 98 14.18 16.02 15.94
CA ASN A 98 15.07 17.03 15.37
C ASN A 98 14.98 17.13 13.85
N TYR A 99 14.11 16.35 13.20
CA TYR A 99 14.02 16.30 11.75
C TYR A 99 13.46 17.63 11.18
N PRO A 100 14.24 18.39 10.39
CA PRO A 100 13.73 19.59 9.75
C PRO A 100 12.90 19.22 8.53
N PHE A 101 11.64 19.68 8.48
CA PHE A 101 10.77 19.47 7.33
C PHE A 101 10.00 20.75 6.97
N PRO A 102 9.61 20.93 5.69
CA PRO A 102 8.78 22.04 5.29
C PRO A 102 7.40 21.92 5.94
N LEU A 103 6.93 22.99 6.58
CA LEU A 103 5.60 23.04 7.17
C LEU A 103 4.82 24.22 6.55
N PRO A 104 4.17 24.02 5.40
CA PRO A 104 3.34 25.06 4.78
C PRO A 104 2.04 25.27 5.58
N PRO A 105 1.25 26.33 5.29
CA PRO A 105 -0.08 26.53 5.87
C PRO A 105 -0.99 25.31 5.69
N LYS A 106 -1.97 25.13 6.58
CA LYS A 106 -2.84 23.94 6.61
C LYS A 106 -3.60 23.74 5.28
N GLU A 107 -4.04 24.83 4.67
CA GLU A 107 -4.73 24.82 3.39
C GLU A 107 -3.84 24.27 2.27
N GLU A 108 -2.56 24.67 2.25
CA GLU A 108 -1.58 24.16 1.28
C GLU A 108 -1.21 22.69 1.58
N GLN A 109 -1.11 22.30 2.85
CA GLN A 109 -0.96 20.89 3.23
C GLN A 109 -2.11 20.03 2.69
N ASN A 110 -3.36 20.50 2.81
CA ASN A 110 -4.54 19.81 2.29
C ASN A 110 -4.49 19.69 0.76
N ALA A 111 -4.17 20.78 0.06
CA ALA A 111 -4.05 20.76 -1.40
C ALA A 111 -2.96 19.77 -1.88
N ILE A 112 -1.82 19.71 -1.20
CA ILE A 112 -0.76 18.73 -1.50
C ILE A 112 -1.27 17.30 -1.29
N VAL A 113 -1.97 17.06 -0.17
CA VAL A 113 -2.52 15.74 0.15
C VAL A 113 -3.54 15.30 -0.90
N ASP A 114 -4.45 16.18 -1.32
CA ASP A 114 -5.48 15.86 -2.30
C ASP A 114 -4.87 15.44 -3.64
N ILE A 115 -3.83 16.15 -4.10
CA ILE A 115 -3.09 15.81 -5.32
C ILE A 115 -2.41 14.44 -5.19
N LEU A 116 -1.76 14.17 -4.05
CA LEU A 116 -1.10 12.89 -3.81
C LEU A 116 -2.11 11.74 -3.77
N ASP A 117 -3.23 11.94 -3.09
CA ASP A 117 -4.31 10.96 -2.99
C ASP A 117 -4.90 10.63 -4.36
N GLU A 118 -5.12 11.64 -5.21
CA GLU A 118 -5.60 11.47 -6.58
C GLU A 118 -4.61 10.64 -7.41
N ILE A 119 -3.32 10.92 -7.31
CA ILE A 119 -2.27 10.17 -8.03
C ILE A 119 -2.23 8.72 -7.57
N PHE A 120 -2.18 8.46 -6.26
CA PHE A 120 -2.13 7.08 -5.75
C PHE A 120 -3.41 6.30 -6.07
N THR A 121 -4.57 6.96 -6.01
CA THR A 121 -5.84 6.32 -6.40
C THR A 121 -5.83 5.92 -7.87
N ARG A 122 -5.30 6.77 -8.77
CA ARG A 122 -5.15 6.43 -10.18
C ARG A 122 -4.20 5.26 -10.41
N ASP A 123 -3.10 5.22 -9.66
CA ASP A 123 -2.11 4.14 -9.72
C ASP A 123 -2.74 2.80 -9.30
N ASP A 124 -3.48 2.79 -8.18
CA ASP A 124 -4.21 1.60 -7.70
C ASP A 124 -5.25 1.10 -8.72
N ILE A 125 -5.97 2.02 -9.38
CA ILE A 125 -6.91 1.68 -10.45
C ILE A 125 -6.17 1.06 -11.64
N ALA A 126 -5.03 1.63 -12.05
CA ALA A 126 -4.24 1.10 -13.16
C ALA A 126 -3.72 -0.32 -12.87
N TYR A 127 -3.21 -0.56 -11.66
CA TYR A 127 -2.78 -1.90 -11.23
C TYR A 127 -3.93 -2.91 -11.27
N ARG A 128 -5.10 -2.54 -10.75
CA ARG A 128 -6.30 -3.40 -10.80
C ARG A 128 -6.71 -3.73 -12.24
N ILE A 129 -6.67 -2.77 -13.16
CA ILE A 129 -6.99 -3.02 -14.58
C ILE A 129 -6.03 -4.06 -15.18
N ILE A 130 -4.74 -3.97 -14.87
CA ILE A 130 -3.73 -4.92 -15.35
C ILE A 130 -3.98 -6.32 -14.77
N GLU A 131 -4.25 -6.41 -13.47
CA GLU A 131 -4.56 -7.67 -12.80
C GLU A 131 -5.81 -8.34 -13.39
N THR A 132 -6.91 -7.60 -13.51
CA THR A 132 -8.15 -8.09 -14.13
C THR A 132 -7.93 -8.55 -15.57
N LYS A 133 -7.08 -7.87 -16.34
CA LYS A 133 -6.73 -8.31 -17.70
C LYS A 133 -6.03 -9.67 -17.70
N TYR A 134 -5.12 -9.91 -16.76
CA TYR A 134 -4.42 -11.19 -16.63
C TYR A 134 -5.38 -12.32 -16.21
N GLU A 135 -6.31 -12.03 -15.30
CA GLU A 135 -7.37 -12.97 -14.91
C GLU A 135 -8.28 -13.35 -16.08
N LEU A 136 -8.66 -12.36 -16.92
CA LEU A 136 -9.47 -12.60 -18.12
C LEU A 136 -8.77 -13.50 -19.14
N GLU A 137 -7.47 -13.29 -19.40
CA GLU A 137 -6.71 -14.16 -20.28
C GLU A 137 -6.60 -15.58 -19.73
N THR A 138 -6.38 -15.72 -18.42
CA THR A 138 -6.35 -17.01 -17.74
C THR A 138 -7.70 -17.74 -17.84
N LEU A 139 -8.80 -17.02 -17.61
CA LEU A 139 -10.15 -17.55 -17.73
C LEU A 139 -10.44 -17.98 -19.18
N LYS A 140 -10.07 -17.16 -20.17
CA LYS A 140 -10.24 -17.46 -21.59
C LYS A 140 -9.49 -18.73 -21.98
N GLN A 141 -8.24 -18.90 -21.56
CA GLN A 141 -7.47 -20.12 -21.80
C GLN A 141 -8.12 -21.35 -21.13
N SER A 142 -8.62 -21.19 -19.90
CA SER A 142 -9.32 -22.27 -19.19
C SER A 142 -10.60 -22.68 -19.91
N ILE A 143 -11.44 -21.71 -20.31
CA ILE A 143 -12.66 -21.96 -21.09
C ILE A 143 -12.33 -22.65 -22.41
N LEU A 144 -11.36 -22.13 -23.15
CA LEU A 144 -10.97 -22.72 -24.44
C LEU A 144 -10.44 -24.16 -24.26
N SER A 145 -9.64 -24.40 -23.22
CA SER A 145 -9.14 -25.74 -22.90
C SER A 145 -10.27 -26.70 -22.55
N LYS A 146 -11.25 -26.26 -21.75
CA LYS A 146 -12.43 -27.08 -21.40
C LYS A 146 -13.32 -27.34 -22.61
N ALA A 147 -13.50 -26.35 -23.49
CA ALA A 147 -14.24 -26.51 -24.73
C ALA A 147 -13.58 -27.54 -25.66
N PHE A 148 -12.26 -27.46 -25.85
CA PHE A 148 -11.51 -28.44 -26.65
C PHE A 148 -11.43 -29.84 -26.01
N ARG A 149 -11.66 -29.97 -24.70
CA ARG A 149 -11.80 -31.27 -24.03
C ARG A 149 -13.23 -31.82 -24.08
N GLY A 150 -14.19 -31.07 -24.61
CA GLY A 150 -15.61 -31.41 -24.58
C GLY A 150 -16.24 -31.31 -23.18
N GLU A 151 -15.54 -30.68 -22.23
CA GLU A 151 -16.07 -30.43 -20.87
C GLU A 151 -17.02 -29.22 -20.83
N LEU A 152 -16.98 -28.39 -21.88
CA LEU A 152 -17.98 -27.38 -22.17
C LEU A 152 -18.73 -27.80 -23.44
N GLY A 153 -19.95 -28.31 -23.26
CA GLY A 153 -20.86 -28.63 -24.35
C GLY A 153 -21.91 -27.54 -24.54
N THR A 154 -22.70 -27.68 -25.59
CA THR A 154 -23.92 -26.91 -25.75
C THR A 154 -25.06 -27.69 -25.08
N ASN A 155 -26.10 -27.00 -24.61
CA ASN A 155 -27.28 -27.68 -24.05
C ASN A 155 -28.15 -28.34 -25.14
N ASP A 156 -27.68 -28.34 -26.39
CA ASP A 156 -28.37 -28.92 -27.55
C ASP A 156 -27.64 -30.19 -28.02
N PRO A 157 -28.23 -31.39 -27.88
CA PRO A 157 -27.62 -32.65 -28.28
C PRO A 157 -27.45 -32.79 -29.81
N THR A 158 -27.90 -31.83 -30.61
CA THR A 158 -27.77 -31.85 -32.08
C THR A 158 -26.58 -31.04 -32.61
N GLU A 159 -25.90 -30.26 -31.76
CA GLU A 159 -24.71 -29.50 -32.17
C GLU A 159 -23.43 -30.34 -32.10
N GLU A 160 -22.59 -30.23 -33.13
CA GLU A 160 -21.31 -30.94 -33.23
C GLU A 160 -20.31 -30.46 -32.17
N SER A 161 -19.44 -31.37 -31.73
CA SER A 161 -18.44 -31.05 -30.72
C SER A 161 -17.42 -30.04 -31.25
N ALA A 162 -16.96 -29.11 -30.41
CA ALA A 162 -15.91 -28.15 -30.76
C ALA A 162 -14.61 -28.82 -31.28
N ILE A 163 -14.41 -30.11 -30.98
CA ILE A 163 -13.30 -30.93 -31.46
C ILE A 163 -13.44 -31.28 -32.96
N GLU A 164 -14.66 -31.47 -33.46
CA GLU A 164 -14.93 -31.84 -34.86
C GLU A 164 -14.73 -30.62 -35.77
N LEU A 165 -15.26 -29.45 -35.38
CA LEU A 165 -15.01 -28.18 -36.07
C LEU A 165 -13.51 -27.84 -36.15
N LEU A 166 -12.73 -28.12 -35.09
CA LEU A 166 -11.28 -27.90 -35.12
C LEU A 166 -10.58 -28.80 -36.14
N LYS A 167 -11.01 -30.07 -36.27
CA LYS A 167 -10.44 -31.00 -37.24
C LYS A 167 -10.71 -30.55 -38.68
N GLU A 168 -11.91 -30.04 -38.97
CA GLU A 168 -12.23 -29.50 -40.29
C GLU A 168 -11.39 -28.28 -40.65
N VAL A 169 -11.30 -27.29 -39.76
CA VAL A 169 -10.50 -26.06 -40.01
C VAL A 169 -9.02 -26.39 -40.22
N LEU A 170 -8.47 -27.33 -39.46
CA LEU A 170 -7.07 -27.78 -39.64
C LEU A 170 -6.86 -28.54 -40.95
N GLN A 171 -7.87 -29.27 -41.45
CA GLN A 171 -7.80 -29.95 -42.74
C GLN A 171 -7.91 -28.97 -43.93
N GLU A 172 -8.66 -27.87 -43.78
CA GLU A 172 -8.74 -26.82 -44.80
C GLU A 172 -7.44 -26.00 -44.92
N GLN A 173 -6.72 -25.76 -43.82
CA GLN A 173 -5.45 -25.01 -43.83
C GLN A 173 -4.25 -25.79 -44.39
N VAL A 174 -4.38 -27.10 -44.59
CA VAL A 174 -3.31 -27.98 -45.11
C VAL A 174 -3.47 -28.26 -46.62
N LYS A 175 -4.55 -27.78 -47.25
CA LYS A 175 -4.74 -27.78 -48.71
C LYS A 175 -4.16 -26.52 -49.37
#